data_AF-G3NQQ3-F1
#
_entry.id   AF-G3NQQ3-F1
#
_cell.length_a   1.000
_cell.length_b   1.000
_cell.length_c   1.000
_cell.angle_alpha   90.00
_cell.angle_beta   90.00
_cell.angle_gamma   90.00
#
_symmetry.space_group_name_H-M   'P 1'
#
loop_
_entity.id
_entity.type
_entity.pdbx_description
1 polymer ?
#
loop_
_entity_poly.entity_id
_entity_poly.type
_entity_poly.pdbx_seq_one_letter_code
_entity_poly.pdbx_strand_id
1 'polypeptide(L)'
;MGLLKLLKSQFLCHLLICYVFLVSGIIINLLQIGTSPLWLVSKQLARRINIRLGYCISSQMVAALDWWSGTECTLYTDPKTSPLYGKENAIVVLNHSYDIDFLCGWAFCDRFRVLGSSKVLAKHELSYVPVIGWMWYFLEIVFCKRKWEEDRRTVAQSLQNLRDYPENYWFLLFCEGTRFTPKKHQISMQVAESKGLPKLKYHLLPRTKGFWVTVQNLRGTAAAVYDSTLNFRNNEVPTLLGVLNGKKYHADLYVRRIPLESVPEDEAECSSWLHKLYQEKDSFQQHYAQTERFPGPAVSSPRRPWPLINWLFWACLLLYPLGLLLAQLTTSGSMLAISVAVALCSAVSLGVRWMIGQTEIDRGSNYGINIQPSLKWTT
;
A
#
# COMPACT_ATOMS: atom_id res chain seq x y z
N MET A 1 31.51 -2.80 1.31
CA MET A 1 30.06 -2.68 1.62
C MET A 1 29.73 -2.34 3.09
N GLY A 2 30.70 -2.24 4.03
CA GLY A 2 30.41 -2.05 5.46
C GLY A 2 30.00 -0.65 5.92
N LEU A 3 30.70 0.41 5.48
CA LEU A 3 30.49 1.77 6.01
C LEU A 3 29.14 2.38 5.64
N LEU A 4 28.71 2.26 4.37
CA LEU A 4 27.42 2.80 3.92
C LEU A 4 26.25 2.10 4.61
N LYS A 5 26.32 0.77 4.77
CA LYS A 5 25.29 0.00 5.48
C LYS A 5 25.23 0.41 6.95
N LEU A 6 26.39 0.55 7.60
CA LEU A 6 26.49 1.03 8.98
C LEU A 6 25.90 2.44 9.13
N LEU A 7 26.18 3.35 8.19
CA LEU A 7 25.63 4.71 8.18
C LEU A 7 24.11 4.69 8.03
N LYS A 8 23.58 3.90 7.11
CA LYS A 8 22.13 3.78 6.90
C LYS A 8 21.39 3.23 8.12
N SER A 9 22.01 2.35 8.91
CA SER A 9 21.41 1.82 10.14
C SER A 9 21.49 2.78 11.34
N GLN A 10 22.14 3.94 11.21
CA GLN A 10 22.25 4.87 12.32
C GLN A 10 20.90 5.49 12.67
N PHE A 11 20.63 5.57 13.98
CA PHE A 11 19.41 6.18 14.50
C PHE A 11 19.22 7.62 13.98
N LEU A 12 20.32 8.38 13.86
CA LEU A 12 20.27 9.75 13.35
C LEU A 12 19.76 9.81 11.89
N CYS A 13 20.20 8.90 11.02
CA CYS A 13 19.72 8.85 9.64
C CYS A 13 18.22 8.54 9.59
N HIS A 14 17.75 7.58 10.39
CA HIS A 14 16.31 7.29 10.50
C HIS A 14 15.53 8.50 11.00
N LEU A 15 16.04 9.20 12.02
CA LEU A 15 15.40 10.40 12.57
C LEU A 15 15.28 11.51 11.53
N LEU A 16 16.34 11.77 10.75
CA LEU A 16 16.32 12.78 9.70
C LEU A 16 15.35 12.42 8.56
N ILE A 17 15.35 11.17 8.11
CA ILE A 17 14.38 10.67 7.12
C ILE A 17 12.95 10.87 7.65
N CYS A 18 12.69 10.43 8.86
CA CYS A 18 11.34 10.53 9.41
C CYS A 18 10.92 11.97 9.66
N TYR A 19 11.84 12.84 10.09
CA TYR A 19 11.60 14.27 10.23
C TYR A 19 11.19 14.90 8.89
N VAL A 20 11.98 14.67 7.82
CA VAL A 20 11.67 15.21 6.49
C VAL A 20 10.30 14.71 6.02
N PHE A 21 10.02 13.43 6.14
CA PHE A 21 8.74 12.84 5.75
C PHE A 21 7.55 13.42 6.52
N LEU A 22 7.65 13.52 7.85
CA LEU A 22 6.54 13.99 8.68
C LEU A 22 6.29 15.48 8.51
N VAL A 23 7.33 16.31 8.54
CA VAL A 23 7.19 17.76 8.44
C VAL A 23 6.72 18.16 7.04
N SER A 24 7.33 17.60 5.98
CA SER A 24 6.82 17.84 4.61
C SER A 24 5.39 17.33 4.45
N GLY A 25 5.06 16.16 5.00
CA GLY A 25 3.72 15.60 4.96
C GLY A 25 2.67 16.49 5.64
N ILE A 26 3.00 17.07 6.80
CA ILE A 26 2.13 18.03 7.48
C ILE A 26 1.95 19.30 6.64
N ILE A 27 3.04 19.86 6.09
CA ILE A 27 2.97 21.04 5.20
C ILE A 27 2.06 20.73 4.00
N ILE A 28 2.24 19.59 3.36
CA ILE A 28 1.44 19.19 2.21
C ILE A 28 -0.03 19.01 2.60
N ASN A 29 -0.34 18.40 3.74
CA ASN A 29 -1.71 18.28 4.22
C ASN A 29 -2.36 19.63 4.52
N LEU A 30 -1.60 20.61 5.04
CA LEU A 30 -2.08 21.98 5.19
C LEU A 30 -2.40 22.62 3.83
N LEU A 31 -1.57 22.37 2.81
CA LEU A 31 -1.87 22.78 1.44
C LEU A 31 -3.13 22.08 0.90
N GLN A 32 -3.33 20.80 1.19
CA GLN A 32 -4.55 20.07 0.80
C GLN A 32 -5.79 20.67 1.46
N ILE A 33 -5.74 21.04 2.74
CA ILE A 33 -6.82 21.80 3.42
C ILE A 33 -7.08 23.13 2.68
N GLY A 34 -6.02 23.82 2.27
CA GLY A 34 -6.12 25.03 1.45
C GLY A 34 -6.83 24.82 0.10
N THR A 35 -6.95 23.59 -0.40
CA THR A 35 -7.72 23.29 -1.62
C THR A 35 -9.23 23.13 -1.37
N SER A 36 -9.71 23.07 -0.12
CA SER A 36 -11.13 22.86 0.16
C SER A 36 -12.07 23.92 -0.46
N PRO A 37 -11.76 25.23 -0.46
CA PRO A 37 -12.59 26.23 -1.13
C PRO A 37 -12.70 26.00 -2.64
N LEU A 38 -11.64 25.46 -3.26
CA LEU A 38 -11.61 25.17 -4.68
C LEU A 38 -12.60 24.07 -5.07
N TRP A 39 -12.96 23.18 -4.15
CA TRP A 39 -13.97 22.15 -4.40
C TRP A 39 -15.33 22.75 -4.82
N LEU A 40 -15.69 23.92 -4.26
CA LEU A 40 -16.93 24.63 -4.56
C LEU A 40 -16.91 25.26 -5.96
N VAL A 41 -15.73 25.58 -6.49
CA VAL A 41 -15.55 26.21 -7.81
C VAL A 41 -15.30 25.18 -8.89
N SER A 42 -14.40 24.23 -8.64
CA SER A 42 -14.06 23.15 -9.55
C SER A 42 -13.53 21.93 -8.79
N LYS A 43 -14.43 20.98 -8.54
CA LYS A 43 -14.12 19.63 -8.04
C LYS A 43 -12.96 18.98 -8.79
N GLN A 44 -12.95 19.10 -10.12
CA GLN A 44 -11.95 18.47 -10.97
C GLN A 44 -10.56 19.09 -10.81
N LEU A 45 -10.48 20.42 -10.69
CA LEU A 45 -9.21 21.09 -10.42
C LEU A 45 -8.70 20.77 -9.01
N ALA A 46 -9.57 20.77 -8.01
CA ALA A 46 -9.24 20.37 -6.64
C ALA A 46 -8.67 18.94 -6.61
N ARG A 47 -9.29 17.99 -7.31
CA ARG A 47 -8.78 16.61 -7.45
C ARG A 47 -7.41 16.58 -8.11
N ARG A 48 -7.20 17.25 -9.24
CA ARG A 48 -5.90 17.28 -9.93
C ARG A 48 -4.78 17.82 -9.06
N ILE A 49 -5.04 18.88 -8.29
CA ILE A 49 -4.06 19.43 -7.34
C ILE A 49 -3.78 18.41 -6.24
N ASN A 50 -4.82 17.84 -5.61
CA ASN A 50 -4.65 16.86 -4.55
C ASN A 50 -3.93 15.58 -5.01
N ILE A 51 -4.09 15.15 -6.25
CA ILE A 51 -3.31 14.05 -6.85
C ILE A 51 -1.81 14.38 -6.82
N ARG A 52 -1.42 15.61 -7.13
CA ARG A 52 0.01 16.02 -7.12
C ARG A 52 0.54 16.20 -5.70
N LEU A 53 -0.26 16.78 -4.81
CA LEU A 53 0.08 16.88 -3.39
C LEU A 53 0.25 15.49 -2.75
N GLY A 54 -0.69 14.58 -3.01
CA GLY A 54 -0.60 13.18 -2.57
C GLY A 54 0.60 12.43 -3.17
N TYR A 55 0.97 12.73 -4.42
CA TYR A 55 2.22 12.24 -5.01
C TYR A 55 3.44 12.71 -4.22
N CYS A 56 3.49 13.98 -3.80
CA CYS A 56 4.62 14.52 -3.03
C CYS A 56 4.81 13.82 -1.67
N ILE A 57 3.76 13.26 -1.05
CA ILE A 57 3.88 12.47 0.18
C ILE A 57 4.26 11.03 -0.15
N SER A 58 3.47 10.35 -0.98
CA SER A 58 3.66 8.92 -1.28
C SER A 58 4.98 8.62 -1.99
N SER A 59 5.47 9.52 -2.85
CA SER A 59 6.73 9.34 -3.56
C SER A 59 7.95 9.38 -2.64
N GLN A 60 7.86 9.97 -1.44
CA GLN A 60 8.95 9.90 -0.45
C GLN A 60 9.13 8.48 0.09
N MET A 61 8.04 7.73 0.27
CA MET A 61 8.13 6.32 0.64
C MET A 61 8.68 5.47 -0.51
N VAL A 62 8.29 5.77 -1.74
CA VAL A 62 8.89 5.13 -2.94
C VAL A 62 10.39 5.45 -3.02
N ALA A 63 10.80 6.68 -2.70
CA ALA A 63 12.22 7.04 -2.63
C ALA A 63 12.97 6.21 -1.57
N ALA A 64 12.36 5.96 -0.41
CA ALA A 64 12.92 5.10 0.61
C ALA A 64 13.13 3.65 0.11
N LEU A 65 12.16 3.10 -0.65
CA LEU A 65 12.27 1.75 -1.21
C LEU A 65 13.28 1.66 -2.36
N ASP A 66 13.11 2.49 -3.39
CA ASP A 66 13.87 2.36 -4.64
C ASP A 66 15.30 2.88 -4.52
N TRP A 67 15.50 3.99 -3.81
CA TRP A 67 16.76 4.73 -3.81
C TRP A 67 17.53 4.57 -2.51
N TRP A 68 16.85 4.64 -1.35
CA TRP A 68 17.52 4.49 -0.07
C TRP A 68 17.88 3.04 0.24
N SER A 69 16.93 2.09 0.20
CA SER A 69 17.26 0.67 0.42
C SER A 69 17.82 -0.01 -0.82
N GLY A 70 17.59 0.56 -2.00
CA GLY A 70 18.04 0.00 -3.26
C GLY A 70 17.28 -1.26 -3.66
N THR A 71 16.08 -1.46 -3.11
CA THR A 71 15.22 -2.62 -3.42
C THR A 71 14.93 -2.69 -4.92
N GLU A 72 14.98 -3.90 -5.46
CA GLU A 72 14.68 -4.17 -6.86
C GLU A 72 13.27 -4.73 -6.98
N CYS A 73 12.53 -4.21 -7.96
CA CYS A 73 11.18 -4.64 -8.29
C CYS A 73 11.16 -5.14 -9.74
N THR A 74 11.02 -6.45 -9.93
CA THR A 74 10.93 -7.09 -11.24
C THR A 74 9.46 -7.27 -11.61
N LEU A 75 9.07 -6.91 -12.84
CA LEU A 75 7.72 -7.17 -13.35
C LEU A 75 7.74 -8.39 -14.28
N TYR A 76 6.88 -9.37 -14.02
CA TYR A 76 6.59 -10.49 -14.92
C TYR A 76 5.20 -10.28 -15.50
N THR A 77 5.10 -10.13 -16.81
CA THR A 77 3.82 -9.82 -17.45
C THR A 77 3.86 -10.13 -18.94
N ASP A 78 2.69 -10.21 -19.59
CA ASP A 78 2.61 -10.28 -21.04
C ASP A 78 3.06 -8.93 -21.65
N PRO A 79 4.10 -8.89 -22.50
CA PRO A 79 4.55 -7.68 -23.17
C PRO A 79 3.46 -7.02 -24.03
N LYS A 80 2.44 -7.77 -24.47
CA LYS A 80 1.31 -7.22 -25.25
C LYS A 80 0.39 -6.35 -24.41
N THR A 81 0.22 -6.66 -23.12
CA THR A 81 -0.70 -5.92 -22.23
C THR A 81 0.02 -4.81 -21.47
N SER A 82 1.33 -4.92 -21.28
CA SER A 82 2.16 -3.93 -20.58
C SER A 82 1.97 -2.47 -21.06
N PRO A 83 1.83 -2.17 -22.37
CA PRO A 83 1.61 -0.80 -22.86
C PRO A 83 0.30 -0.13 -22.40
N LEU A 84 -0.66 -0.89 -21.89
CA LEU A 84 -1.94 -0.39 -21.34
C LEU A 84 -1.83 0.04 -19.87
N TYR A 85 -0.82 -0.46 -19.16
CA TYR A 85 -0.61 -0.15 -17.74
C TYR A 85 -0.38 1.36 -17.54
N GLY A 86 -1.18 1.96 -16.66
CA GLY A 86 -1.18 3.40 -16.36
C GLY A 86 -1.97 4.26 -17.35
N LYS A 87 -2.49 3.66 -18.44
CA LYS A 87 -3.29 4.35 -19.47
C LYS A 87 -4.79 4.06 -19.40
N GLU A 88 -5.19 3.21 -18.47
CA GLU A 88 -6.58 2.89 -18.18
C GLU A 88 -6.81 2.77 -16.68
N ASN A 89 -8.06 2.96 -16.26
CA ASN A 89 -8.50 2.61 -14.92
C ASN A 89 -8.54 1.08 -14.77
N ALA A 90 -8.06 0.57 -13.65
CA ALA A 90 -8.03 -0.87 -13.40
C ALA A 90 -8.31 -1.20 -11.93
N ILE A 91 -8.92 -2.36 -11.69
CA ILE A 91 -9.02 -2.97 -10.36
C ILE A 91 -7.82 -3.88 -10.19
N VAL A 92 -7.00 -3.67 -9.16
CA VAL A 92 -5.82 -4.50 -8.88
C VAL A 92 -6.17 -5.49 -7.78
N VAL A 93 -5.99 -6.78 -8.04
CA VAL A 93 -6.16 -7.85 -7.02
C VAL A 93 -4.78 -8.40 -6.65
N LEU A 94 -4.30 -8.00 -5.48
CA LEU A 94 -2.97 -8.37 -4.97
C LEU A 94 -3.10 -9.38 -3.82
N ASN A 95 -2.18 -10.34 -3.72
CA ASN A 95 -2.04 -11.16 -2.51
C ASN A 95 -1.55 -10.31 -1.34
N HIS A 96 -1.85 -10.72 -0.12
CA HIS A 96 -1.47 -9.96 1.07
C HIS A 96 -0.63 -10.82 2.00
N SER A 97 0.69 -10.75 1.88
CA SER A 97 1.60 -11.66 2.56
C SER A 97 2.67 -10.95 3.37
N TYR A 98 3.08 -9.73 2.97
CA TYR A 98 4.23 -9.05 3.55
C TYR A 98 3.87 -7.66 4.10
N ASP A 99 4.71 -7.12 4.99
CA ASP A 99 4.48 -5.79 5.57
C ASP A 99 4.47 -4.71 4.50
N ILE A 100 5.38 -4.82 3.52
CA ILE A 100 5.63 -3.81 2.50
C ILE A 100 4.91 -4.07 1.16
N ASP A 101 3.90 -4.96 1.11
CA ASP A 101 3.12 -5.22 -0.11
C ASP A 101 2.65 -3.92 -0.78
N PHE A 102 2.09 -3.01 0.04
CA PHE A 102 1.59 -1.72 -0.40
C PHE A 102 2.70 -0.83 -0.98
N LEU A 103 3.90 -0.89 -0.40
CA LEU A 103 5.02 -0.04 -0.79
C LEU A 103 5.62 -0.50 -2.12
N CYS A 104 5.73 -1.82 -2.35
CA CYS A 104 6.04 -2.37 -3.65
C CYS A 104 4.96 -2.01 -4.68
N GLY A 105 3.67 -2.13 -4.31
CA GLY A 105 2.55 -1.68 -5.15
C GLY A 105 2.67 -0.21 -5.56
N TRP A 106 3.02 0.68 -4.63
CA TRP A 106 3.28 2.09 -4.90
C TRP A 106 4.49 2.33 -5.80
N ALA A 107 5.57 1.57 -5.64
CA ALA A 107 6.71 1.66 -6.56
C ALA A 107 6.31 1.31 -8.01
N PHE A 108 5.44 0.30 -8.21
CA PHE A 108 4.88 0.03 -9.53
C PHE A 108 3.93 1.14 -9.99
N CYS A 109 3.06 1.67 -9.12
CA CYS A 109 2.21 2.81 -9.47
C CYS A 109 3.03 4.03 -9.91
N ASP A 110 4.19 4.29 -9.28
CA ASP A 110 5.10 5.36 -9.70
C ASP A 110 5.65 5.09 -11.11
N ARG A 111 6.16 3.88 -11.37
CA ARG A 111 6.70 3.48 -12.68
C ARG A 111 5.68 3.65 -13.81
N PHE A 112 4.40 3.39 -13.52
CA PHE A 112 3.29 3.56 -14.47
C PHE A 112 2.54 4.90 -14.33
N ARG A 113 3.09 5.87 -13.60
CA ARG A 113 2.60 7.26 -13.48
C ARG A 113 1.20 7.42 -12.87
N VAL A 114 0.76 6.48 -12.05
CA VAL A 114 -0.53 6.48 -11.35
C VAL A 114 -0.41 6.55 -9.83
N LEU A 115 0.79 6.78 -9.27
CA LEU A 115 0.99 6.82 -7.82
C LEU A 115 0.06 7.81 -7.11
N GLY A 116 0.01 9.06 -7.58
CA GLY A 116 -0.82 10.11 -6.95
C GLY A 116 -2.33 9.90 -7.11
N SER A 117 -2.75 9.08 -8.07
CA SER A 117 -4.15 8.74 -8.32
C SER A 117 -4.52 7.35 -7.80
N SER A 118 -3.56 6.56 -7.32
CA SER A 118 -3.78 5.19 -6.83
C SER A 118 -4.80 5.16 -5.68
N LYS A 119 -5.63 4.12 -5.68
CA LYS A 119 -6.73 3.92 -4.73
C LYS A 119 -6.58 2.57 -4.05
N VAL A 120 -7.20 2.43 -2.90
CA VAL A 120 -7.26 1.17 -2.15
C VAL A 120 -8.54 1.12 -1.34
N LEU A 121 -9.10 -0.08 -1.16
CA LEU A 121 -10.08 -0.31 -0.10
C LEU A 121 -9.36 -0.46 1.24
N ALA A 122 -9.33 0.62 2.02
CA ALA A 122 -8.58 0.71 3.27
C ALA A 122 -9.46 0.47 4.51
N LYS A 123 -8.84 -0.03 5.57
CA LYS A 123 -9.44 -0.11 6.91
C LYS A 123 -9.69 1.32 7.44
N HIS A 124 -10.89 1.60 7.95
CA HIS A 124 -11.30 2.93 8.41
C HIS A 124 -10.34 3.55 9.44
N GLU A 125 -9.77 2.76 10.34
CA GLU A 125 -8.83 3.23 11.35
C GLU A 125 -7.55 3.83 10.75
N LEU A 126 -7.20 3.48 9.50
CA LEU A 126 -6.07 4.10 8.79
C LEU A 126 -6.32 5.57 8.41
N SER A 127 -7.59 6.01 8.37
CA SER A 127 -7.93 7.43 8.15
C SER A 127 -7.41 8.35 9.26
N TYR A 128 -7.20 7.80 10.46
CA TYR A 128 -6.69 8.54 11.62
C TYR A 128 -5.17 8.61 11.68
N VAL A 129 -4.45 7.88 10.83
CA VAL A 129 -2.98 7.92 10.80
C VAL A 129 -2.55 9.30 10.28
N PRO A 130 -1.80 10.11 11.04
CA PRO A 130 -1.36 11.42 10.59
C PRO A 130 -0.53 11.32 9.31
N VAL A 131 -0.49 12.40 8.54
CA VAL A 131 0.13 12.45 7.20
C VAL A 131 -0.61 11.59 6.18
N ILE A 132 -0.54 10.26 6.30
CA ILE A 132 -1.06 9.30 5.32
C ILE A 132 -2.59 9.25 5.29
N GLY A 133 -3.25 9.13 6.44
CA GLY A 133 -4.71 9.05 6.52
C GLY A 133 -5.39 10.33 6.02
N TRP A 134 -4.80 11.49 6.32
CA TRP A 134 -5.29 12.77 5.84
C TRP A 134 -5.04 12.95 4.34
N MET A 135 -3.86 12.56 3.83
CA MET A 135 -3.60 12.49 2.39
C MET A 135 -4.66 11.62 1.69
N TRP A 136 -4.96 10.46 2.26
CA TRP A 136 -5.96 9.53 1.73
C TRP A 136 -7.38 10.10 1.73
N TYR A 137 -7.74 10.91 2.72
CA TYR A 137 -9.01 11.63 2.73
C TYR A 137 -9.15 12.56 1.52
N PHE A 138 -8.14 13.41 1.27
CA PHE A 138 -8.14 14.33 0.11
C PHE A 138 -8.00 13.63 -1.24
N LEU A 139 -7.45 12.42 -1.25
CA LEU A 139 -7.43 11.54 -2.41
C LEU A 139 -8.71 10.68 -2.53
N GLU A 140 -9.75 10.90 -1.74
CA GLU A 140 -11.00 10.13 -1.83
C GLU A 140 -10.77 8.59 -1.79
N ILE A 141 -9.84 8.14 -0.93
CA ILE A 141 -9.61 6.72 -0.69
C ILE A 141 -10.87 6.11 -0.04
N VAL A 142 -11.20 4.88 -0.44
CA VAL A 142 -12.39 4.20 0.04
C VAL A 142 -12.08 3.51 1.37
N PHE A 143 -12.68 3.98 2.45
CA PHE A 143 -12.54 3.40 3.78
C PHE A 143 -13.70 2.47 4.13
N CYS A 144 -13.41 1.35 4.79
CA CYS A 144 -14.41 0.40 5.31
C CYS A 144 -14.17 0.03 6.77
N LYS A 145 -15.25 -0.16 7.52
CA LYS A 145 -15.25 -0.60 8.92
C LYS A 145 -15.14 -2.12 9.05
N ARG A 146 -15.20 -2.84 7.93
CA ARG A 146 -15.22 -4.31 7.81
C ARG A 146 -16.48 -4.91 8.44
N LYS A 147 -17.59 -4.18 8.33
CA LYS A 147 -18.94 -4.60 8.74
C LYS A 147 -19.88 -4.35 7.57
N TRP A 148 -20.28 -5.43 6.92
CA TRP A 148 -21.00 -5.36 5.64
C TRP A 148 -22.23 -4.43 5.68
N GLU A 149 -23.06 -4.52 6.73
CA GLU A 149 -24.26 -3.69 6.88
C GLU A 149 -23.96 -2.19 6.96
N GLU A 150 -22.84 -1.80 7.59
CA GLU A 150 -22.42 -0.40 7.68
C GLU A 150 -21.71 0.07 6.39
N ASP A 151 -20.96 -0.83 5.75
CA ASP A 151 -20.06 -0.52 4.65
C ASP A 151 -20.74 -0.52 3.28
N ARG A 152 -21.75 -1.37 3.04
CA ARG A 152 -22.34 -1.59 1.71
C ARG A 152 -22.67 -0.29 0.99
N ARG A 153 -23.36 0.64 1.67
CA ARG A 153 -23.77 1.92 1.08
C ARG A 153 -22.60 2.89 0.94
N THR A 154 -21.79 3.04 1.99
CA THR A 154 -20.69 4.03 2.03
C THR A 154 -19.60 3.68 1.03
N VAL A 155 -19.24 2.39 0.92
CA VAL A 155 -18.25 1.89 -0.04
C VAL A 155 -18.78 2.04 -1.47
N ALA A 156 -20.03 1.66 -1.74
CA ALA A 156 -20.63 1.84 -3.06
C ALA A 156 -20.65 3.32 -3.49
N GLN A 157 -21.07 4.23 -2.62
CA GLN A 157 -21.07 5.66 -2.92
C GLN A 157 -19.65 6.18 -3.20
N SER A 158 -18.67 5.77 -2.39
CA SER A 158 -17.28 6.19 -2.56
C SER A 158 -16.70 5.68 -3.89
N LEU A 159 -17.02 4.45 -4.28
CA LEU A 159 -16.64 3.89 -5.58
C LEU A 159 -17.29 4.63 -6.74
N GLN A 160 -18.58 4.96 -6.64
CA GLN A 160 -19.30 5.73 -7.66
C GLN A 160 -18.71 7.14 -7.83
N ASN A 161 -18.25 7.76 -6.74
CA ASN A 161 -17.56 9.05 -6.79
C ASN A 161 -16.23 9.01 -7.57
N LEU A 162 -15.66 7.83 -7.82
CA LEU A 162 -14.44 7.67 -8.61
C LEU A 162 -14.71 7.60 -10.12
N ARG A 163 -15.98 7.46 -10.55
CA ARG A 163 -16.32 7.34 -11.98
C ARG A 163 -15.97 8.58 -12.80
N ASP A 164 -15.97 9.75 -12.16
CA ASP A 164 -15.58 11.04 -12.75
C ASP A 164 -14.20 11.51 -12.26
N TYR A 165 -13.32 10.61 -11.79
CA TYR A 165 -11.98 10.99 -11.34
C TYR A 165 -11.12 11.44 -12.54
N PRO A 166 -10.37 12.56 -12.44
CA PRO A 166 -9.79 13.24 -13.61
C PRO A 166 -8.59 12.54 -14.25
N GLU A 167 -8.08 11.47 -13.64
CA GLU A 167 -6.87 10.76 -14.08
C GLU A 167 -7.07 9.26 -13.93
N ASN A 168 -6.36 8.48 -14.76
CA ASN A 168 -6.35 7.03 -14.62
C ASN A 168 -5.86 6.63 -13.23
N TYR A 169 -6.56 5.69 -12.61
CA TYR A 169 -6.25 5.18 -11.28
C TYR A 169 -6.28 3.66 -11.25
N TRP A 170 -5.50 3.11 -10.32
CA TRP A 170 -5.53 1.70 -9.98
C TRP A 170 -6.18 1.52 -8.62
N PHE A 171 -7.24 0.73 -8.56
CA PHE A 171 -8.01 0.46 -7.35
C PHE A 171 -7.58 -0.87 -6.74
N LEU A 172 -6.77 -0.82 -5.69
CA LEU A 172 -6.20 -1.99 -5.03
C LEU A 172 -7.20 -2.67 -4.09
N LEU A 173 -7.30 -3.99 -4.23
CA LEU A 173 -8.00 -4.91 -3.35
C LEU A 173 -7.06 -6.03 -2.90
N PHE A 174 -7.01 -6.23 -1.58
CA PHE A 174 -6.49 -7.45 -0.96
C PHE A 174 -7.67 -8.36 -0.63
N CYS A 175 -8.08 -9.21 -1.56
CA CYS A 175 -9.31 -10.01 -1.37
C CYS A 175 -9.17 -11.06 -0.26
N GLU A 176 -7.96 -11.41 0.17
CA GLU A 176 -7.71 -12.21 1.38
C GLU A 176 -8.27 -11.53 2.66
N GLY A 177 -8.36 -10.19 2.65
CA GLY A 177 -8.92 -9.37 3.71
C GLY A 177 -8.07 -9.26 4.97
N THR A 178 -6.91 -9.91 5.01
CA THR A 178 -5.90 -9.85 6.07
C THR A 178 -4.59 -10.41 5.53
N ARG A 179 -3.46 -10.05 6.14
CA ARG A 179 -2.17 -10.64 5.79
C ARG A 179 -2.14 -12.14 6.12
N PHE A 180 -1.50 -12.90 5.26
CA PHE A 180 -1.20 -14.31 5.42
C PHE A 180 -0.35 -14.53 6.68
N THR A 181 -0.79 -15.46 7.52
CA THR A 181 0.04 -16.06 8.58
C THR A 181 -0.29 -17.55 8.66
N PRO A 182 0.62 -18.42 9.14
CA PRO A 182 0.35 -19.85 9.26
C PRO A 182 -0.95 -20.14 10.03
N LYS A 183 -1.20 -19.41 11.13
CA LYS A 183 -2.42 -19.52 11.93
C LYS A 183 -3.68 -19.15 11.14
N LYS A 184 -3.67 -18.03 10.42
CA LYS A 184 -4.82 -17.58 9.60
C LYS A 184 -5.05 -18.51 8.41
N HIS A 185 -3.98 -19.06 7.85
CA HIS A 185 -4.04 -20.04 6.76
C HIS A 185 -4.73 -21.32 7.20
N GLN A 186 -4.33 -21.90 8.33
CA GLN A 186 -4.99 -23.09 8.91
C GLN A 186 -6.50 -22.87 9.09
N ILE A 187 -6.89 -21.75 9.68
CA ILE A 187 -8.30 -21.38 9.85
C ILE A 187 -8.99 -21.24 8.49
N SER A 188 -8.35 -20.55 7.54
CA SER A 188 -8.91 -20.38 6.19
C SER A 188 -9.12 -21.72 5.49
N MET A 189 -8.25 -22.72 5.72
CA MET A 189 -8.38 -24.05 5.13
C MET A 189 -9.47 -24.88 5.78
N GLN A 190 -9.71 -24.72 7.08
CA GLN A 190 -10.88 -25.31 7.76
C GLN A 190 -12.19 -24.73 7.20
N VAL A 191 -12.22 -23.42 6.92
CA VAL A 191 -13.37 -22.78 6.27
C VAL A 191 -13.54 -23.25 4.82
N ALA A 192 -12.45 -23.53 4.11
CA ALA A 192 -12.52 -24.10 2.77
C ALA A 192 -13.20 -25.46 2.79
N GLU A 193 -12.75 -26.33 3.69
CA GLU A 193 -13.29 -27.68 3.87
C GLU A 193 -14.77 -27.67 4.26
N SER A 194 -15.18 -26.85 5.21
CA SER A 194 -16.58 -26.77 5.65
C SER A 194 -17.53 -26.22 4.58
N LYS A 195 -17.00 -25.49 3.59
CA LYS A 195 -17.76 -24.95 2.45
C LYS A 195 -17.61 -25.79 1.17
N GLY A 196 -16.88 -26.91 1.22
CA GLY A 196 -16.59 -27.71 0.02
C GLY A 196 -15.75 -26.97 -1.02
N LEU A 197 -14.98 -25.96 -0.62
CA LEU A 197 -14.09 -25.20 -1.50
C LEU A 197 -12.69 -25.85 -1.55
N PRO A 198 -11.97 -25.76 -2.69
CA PRO A 198 -10.59 -26.22 -2.77
C PRO A 198 -9.67 -25.53 -1.75
N LYS A 199 -8.80 -26.33 -1.11
CA LYS A 199 -7.76 -25.83 -0.21
C LYS A 199 -6.64 -25.17 -1.02
N LEU A 200 -6.21 -23.99 -0.60
CA LEU A 200 -5.09 -23.23 -1.19
C LEU A 200 -3.84 -23.40 -0.34
N LYS A 201 -2.65 -23.46 -0.94
CA LYS A 201 -1.40 -23.69 -0.21
C LYS A 201 -0.68 -22.40 0.20
N TYR A 202 -0.72 -21.38 -0.65
CA TYR A 202 0.04 -20.13 -0.52
C TYR A 202 -0.83 -18.89 -0.28
N HIS A 203 -2.17 -19.03 -0.37
CA HIS A 203 -3.11 -17.95 -0.15
C HIS A 203 -4.19 -18.29 0.89
N LEU A 204 -4.78 -17.25 1.48
CA LEU A 204 -6.07 -17.38 2.16
C LEU A 204 -7.21 -17.41 1.14
N LEU A 205 -8.37 -17.95 1.56
CA LEU A 205 -9.58 -17.87 0.74
C LEU A 205 -9.99 -16.41 0.53
N PRO A 206 -10.32 -16.01 -0.70
CA PRO A 206 -10.76 -14.64 -0.96
C PRO A 206 -12.14 -14.37 -0.38
N ARG A 207 -12.34 -13.13 0.05
CA ARG A 207 -13.64 -12.55 0.38
C ARG A 207 -14.22 -11.91 -0.87
N THR A 208 -15.36 -12.42 -1.29
CA THR A 208 -15.91 -12.13 -2.61
C THR A 208 -16.79 -10.88 -2.65
N LYS A 209 -17.53 -10.58 -1.57
CA LYS A 209 -18.45 -9.43 -1.51
C LYS A 209 -17.81 -8.08 -1.86
N GLY A 210 -16.67 -7.77 -1.25
CA GLY A 210 -15.98 -6.49 -1.49
C GLY A 210 -15.48 -6.35 -2.93
N PHE A 211 -15.00 -7.44 -3.51
CA PHE A 211 -14.61 -7.50 -4.92
C PHE A 211 -15.82 -7.29 -5.84
N TRP A 212 -16.91 -8.02 -5.61
CA TRP A 212 -18.15 -7.89 -6.40
C TRP A 212 -18.69 -6.45 -6.35
N VAL A 213 -18.83 -5.84 -5.17
CA VAL A 213 -19.25 -4.43 -5.06
C VAL A 213 -18.34 -3.50 -5.84
N THR A 214 -17.03 -3.72 -5.80
CA THR A 214 -16.05 -2.91 -6.53
C THR A 214 -16.24 -3.04 -8.03
N VAL A 215 -16.35 -4.28 -8.54
CA VAL A 215 -16.59 -4.55 -9.97
C VAL A 215 -17.90 -3.90 -10.42
N GLN A 216 -18.99 -4.06 -9.67
CA GLN A 216 -20.29 -3.49 -10.03
C GLN A 216 -20.26 -1.96 -10.13
N ASN A 217 -19.63 -1.28 -9.17
CA ASN A 217 -19.63 0.19 -9.15
C ASN A 217 -18.60 0.83 -10.10
N LEU A 218 -17.56 0.08 -10.49
CA LEU A 218 -16.53 0.55 -11.42
C LEU A 218 -16.71 0.01 -12.85
N ARG A 219 -17.72 -0.82 -13.11
CA ARG A 219 -18.06 -1.29 -14.46
C ARG A 219 -18.37 -0.10 -15.38
N GLY A 220 -17.80 -0.11 -16.58
CA GLY A 220 -17.86 1.01 -17.52
C GLY A 220 -16.91 2.18 -17.19
N THR A 221 -16.15 2.09 -16.10
CA THR A 221 -15.09 3.07 -15.76
C THR A 221 -13.72 2.41 -15.73
N ALA A 222 -13.58 1.28 -15.05
CA ALA A 222 -12.39 0.43 -15.12
C ALA A 222 -12.46 -0.47 -16.37
N ALA A 223 -11.34 -0.59 -17.08
CA ALA A 223 -11.24 -1.40 -18.29
C ALA A 223 -10.84 -2.85 -18.00
N ALA A 224 -10.18 -3.09 -16.86
CA ALA A 224 -9.63 -4.41 -16.54
C ALA A 224 -9.49 -4.67 -15.05
N VAL A 225 -9.39 -5.96 -14.73
CA VAL A 225 -8.79 -6.47 -13.50
C VAL A 225 -7.32 -6.79 -13.78
N TYR A 226 -6.42 -6.19 -13.02
CA TYR A 226 -5.00 -6.57 -12.97
C TYR A 226 -4.80 -7.58 -11.84
N ASP A 227 -4.83 -8.85 -12.23
CA ASP A 227 -4.56 -9.94 -11.33
C ASP A 227 -3.04 -10.01 -11.05
N SER A 228 -2.66 -9.69 -9.81
CA SER A 228 -1.27 -9.42 -9.43
C SER A 228 -0.79 -10.30 -8.28
N THR A 229 0.40 -10.87 -8.38
CA THR A 229 0.98 -11.71 -7.31
C THR A 229 2.40 -11.25 -7.02
N LEU A 230 2.64 -10.84 -5.78
CA LEU A 230 3.92 -10.39 -5.26
C LEU A 230 4.59 -11.50 -4.45
N ASN A 231 5.87 -11.71 -4.69
CA ASN A 231 6.74 -12.56 -3.88
C ASN A 231 8.13 -11.91 -3.76
N PHE A 232 8.91 -12.36 -2.78
CA PHE A 232 10.27 -11.93 -2.56
C PHE A 232 11.23 -13.11 -2.71
N ARG A 233 12.35 -12.90 -3.40
CA ARG A 233 13.35 -13.96 -3.61
C ARG A 233 14.00 -14.36 -2.29
N ASN A 234 14.62 -15.55 -2.27
CA ASN A 234 15.38 -16.06 -1.13
C ASN A 234 14.58 -16.17 0.18
N ASN A 235 13.25 -16.31 0.11
CA ASN A 235 12.35 -16.30 1.26
C ASN A 235 12.55 -15.07 2.17
N GLU A 236 12.90 -13.92 1.58
CA GLU A 236 13.01 -12.67 2.31
C GLU A 236 11.66 -12.31 2.95
N VAL A 237 11.69 -11.92 4.23
CA VAL A 237 10.54 -11.32 4.92
C VAL A 237 10.80 -9.83 5.03
N PRO A 238 10.26 -9.03 4.09
CA PRO A 238 10.56 -7.62 4.04
C PRO A 238 9.71 -6.82 5.02
N THR A 239 10.37 -5.88 5.69
CA THR A 239 9.74 -4.98 6.67
C THR A 239 10.09 -3.54 6.34
N LEU A 240 9.22 -2.62 6.75
CA LEU A 240 9.47 -1.19 6.56
C LEU A 240 10.73 -0.74 7.33
N LEU A 241 10.96 -1.32 8.52
CA LEU A 241 12.19 -1.09 9.28
C LEU A 241 13.43 -1.60 8.54
N GLY A 242 13.34 -2.74 7.84
CA GLY A 242 14.41 -3.23 6.98
C GLY A 242 14.76 -2.23 5.88
N VAL A 243 13.75 -1.65 5.22
CA VAL A 243 13.93 -0.59 4.21
C VAL A 243 14.63 0.63 4.83
N LEU A 244 14.21 1.09 6.01
CA LEU A 244 14.84 2.22 6.71
C LEU A 244 16.31 1.93 7.07
N ASN A 245 16.64 0.70 7.46
CA ASN A 245 18.03 0.27 7.68
C ASN A 245 18.84 0.10 6.38
N GLY A 246 18.25 0.40 5.22
CA GLY A 246 18.89 0.25 3.92
C GLY A 246 19.03 -1.20 3.46
N LYS A 247 18.23 -2.14 3.99
CA LYS A 247 18.22 -3.52 3.53
C LYS A 247 17.57 -3.59 2.15
N LYS A 248 18.37 -3.96 1.15
CA LYS A 248 17.90 -4.28 -0.19
C LYS A 248 17.06 -5.55 -0.15
N TYR A 249 15.91 -5.51 -0.82
CA TYR A 249 15.07 -6.67 -1.10
C TYR A 249 14.93 -6.90 -2.61
N HIS A 250 14.46 -8.08 -2.99
CA HIS A 250 14.21 -8.45 -4.38
C HIS A 250 12.75 -8.88 -4.55
N ALA A 251 11.92 -7.91 -4.89
CA ALA A 251 10.49 -8.09 -5.10
C ALA A 251 10.21 -8.49 -6.55
N ASP A 252 9.52 -9.60 -6.75
CA ASP A 252 9.05 -10.04 -8.05
C ASP A 252 7.52 -9.92 -8.06
N LEU A 253 6.98 -9.18 -9.03
CA LEU A 253 5.55 -8.98 -9.21
C LEU A 253 5.13 -9.61 -10.53
N TYR A 254 4.25 -10.60 -10.48
CA TYR A 254 3.50 -11.06 -11.63
C TYR A 254 2.23 -10.23 -11.82
N VAL A 255 1.94 -9.82 -13.06
CA VAL A 255 0.69 -9.14 -13.42
C VAL A 255 0.15 -9.73 -14.70
N ARG A 256 -1.12 -10.13 -14.70
CA ARG A 256 -1.90 -10.40 -15.92
C ARG A 256 -3.13 -9.51 -15.97
N ARG A 257 -3.44 -9.04 -17.18
CA ARG A 257 -4.61 -8.21 -17.46
C ARG A 257 -5.80 -9.10 -17.85
N ILE A 258 -6.92 -8.91 -17.18
CA ILE A 258 -8.19 -9.58 -17.48
C ILE A 258 -9.22 -8.49 -17.82
N PRO A 259 -9.82 -8.46 -19.03
CA PRO A 259 -10.86 -7.49 -19.37
C PRO A 259 -12.01 -7.52 -18.36
N LEU A 260 -12.48 -6.35 -17.92
CA LEU A 260 -13.51 -6.30 -16.88
C LEU A 260 -14.84 -6.91 -17.36
N GLU A 261 -15.09 -6.86 -18.66
CA GLU A 261 -16.24 -7.45 -19.34
C GLU A 261 -16.29 -8.98 -19.18
N SER A 262 -15.15 -9.64 -18.95
CA SER A 262 -15.09 -11.08 -18.71
C SER A 262 -15.40 -11.49 -17.26
N VAL A 263 -15.54 -10.53 -16.35
CA VAL A 263 -15.92 -10.78 -14.96
C VAL A 263 -17.45 -10.85 -14.86
N PRO A 264 -18.03 -11.94 -14.31
CA PRO A 264 -19.49 -12.07 -14.21
C PRO A 264 -20.16 -10.95 -13.41
N GLU A 265 -21.41 -10.65 -13.75
CA GLU A 265 -22.19 -9.63 -13.05
C GLU A 265 -22.94 -10.18 -11.84
N ASP A 266 -23.46 -11.40 -11.94
CA ASP A 266 -24.14 -12.06 -10.84
C ASP A 266 -23.18 -12.26 -9.64
N GLU A 267 -23.69 -12.12 -8.42
CA GLU A 267 -22.88 -12.20 -7.20
C GLU A 267 -22.27 -13.60 -7.00
N ALA A 268 -23.04 -14.66 -7.25
CA ALA A 268 -22.60 -16.03 -7.05
C ALA A 268 -21.59 -16.45 -8.13
N GLU A 269 -21.83 -16.06 -9.37
CA GLU A 269 -20.88 -16.30 -10.48
C GLU A 269 -19.57 -15.51 -10.28
N CYS A 270 -19.65 -14.24 -9.89
CA CYS A 270 -18.47 -13.42 -9.59
C CYS A 270 -17.69 -13.97 -8.39
N SER A 271 -18.40 -14.52 -7.39
CA SER A 271 -17.80 -15.19 -6.24
C SER A 271 -17.02 -16.44 -6.67
N SER A 272 -17.63 -17.27 -7.51
CA SER A 272 -17.02 -18.49 -8.06
C SER A 272 -15.81 -18.16 -8.95
N TRP A 273 -15.93 -17.11 -9.76
CA TRP A 273 -14.85 -16.57 -10.58
C TRP A 273 -13.65 -16.13 -9.72
N LEU A 274 -13.88 -15.41 -8.62
CA LEU A 274 -12.79 -14.97 -7.74
C LEU A 274 -12.12 -16.14 -7.02
N HIS A 275 -12.89 -17.15 -6.61
CA HIS A 275 -12.32 -18.38 -6.05
C HIS A 275 -11.44 -19.12 -7.06
N LYS A 276 -11.85 -19.19 -8.33
CA LYS A 276 -11.03 -19.77 -9.41
C LYS A 276 -9.76 -18.95 -9.66
N LEU A 277 -9.87 -17.62 -9.69
CA LEU A 277 -8.72 -16.73 -9.83
C LEU A 277 -7.69 -16.96 -8.73
N TYR A 278 -8.12 -17.18 -7.48
CA TYR A 278 -7.21 -17.49 -6.38
C TYR A 278 -6.59 -18.88 -6.45
N GLN A 279 -7.26 -19.88 -7.04
CA GLN A 279 -6.63 -21.18 -7.32
C GLN A 279 -5.52 -21.04 -8.37
N GLU A 280 -5.75 -20.23 -9.40
CA GLU A 280 -4.73 -19.93 -10.42
C GLU A 280 -3.55 -19.16 -9.80
N LYS A 281 -3.80 -18.15 -8.95
CA LYS A 281 -2.76 -17.46 -8.18
C LYS A 281 -1.92 -18.42 -7.32
N ASP A 282 -2.57 -19.38 -6.66
CA ASP A 282 -1.90 -20.38 -5.82
C ASP A 282 -0.94 -21.24 -6.65
N SER A 283 -1.35 -21.62 -7.87
CA SER A 283 -0.48 -22.33 -8.81
C SER A 283 0.73 -21.49 -9.25
N PHE A 284 0.58 -20.17 -9.39
CA PHE A 284 1.72 -19.29 -9.69
C PHE A 284 2.71 -19.21 -8.54
N GLN A 285 2.22 -19.17 -7.29
CA GLN A 285 3.11 -19.23 -6.12
C GLN A 285 3.78 -20.59 -5.99
N GLN A 286 3.08 -21.68 -6.31
CA GLN A 286 3.69 -23.01 -6.36
C GLN A 286 4.81 -23.09 -7.38
N HIS A 287 4.59 -22.57 -8.60
CA HIS A 287 5.61 -22.50 -9.63
C HIS A 287 6.80 -21.65 -9.16
N TYR A 288 6.54 -20.46 -8.60
CA TYR A 288 7.58 -19.58 -8.08
C TYR A 288 8.41 -20.26 -6.97
N ALA A 289 7.78 -21.03 -6.08
CA ALA A 289 8.48 -21.77 -5.04
C ALA A 289 9.43 -22.86 -5.59
N GLN A 290 9.22 -23.31 -6.83
CA GLN A 290 10.05 -24.32 -7.50
C GLN A 290 11.13 -23.70 -8.39
N THR A 291 10.86 -22.55 -9.01
CA THR A 291 11.71 -21.94 -10.05
C THR A 291 12.34 -20.60 -9.66
N GLU A 292 11.93 -20.04 -8.51
CA GLU A 292 12.25 -18.68 -8.04
C GLU A 292 11.88 -17.57 -9.02
N ARG A 293 10.96 -17.85 -9.96
CA ARG A 293 10.49 -16.92 -10.97
C ARG A 293 9.01 -17.11 -11.25
N PHE A 294 8.34 -16.03 -11.60
CA PHE A 294 6.98 -16.12 -12.11
C PHE A 294 6.97 -16.53 -13.59
N PRO A 295 5.86 -17.10 -14.08
CA PRO A 295 5.73 -17.41 -15.50
C PRO A 295 5.72 -16.14 -16.34
N GLY A 296 6.26 -16.23 -17.56
CA GLY A 296 6.31 -15.14 -18.53
C GLY A 296 7.63 -14.34 -18.51
N PRO A 297 7.81 -13.43 -19.49
CA PRO A 297 9.03 -12.65 -19.59
C PRO A 297 9.10 -11.60 -18.46
N ALA A 298 10.30 -11.42 -17.93
CA ALA A 298 10.61 -10.29 -17.06
C ALA A 298 10.71 -9.01 -17.90
N VAL A 299 9.86 -8.04 -17.61
CA VAL A 299 9.86 -6.73 -18.26
C VAL A 299 10.60 -5.75 -17.36
N SER A 300 11.60 -5.07 -17.93
CA SER A 300 12.28 -3.99 -17.24
C SER A 300 11.32 -2.82 -17.04
N SER A 301 11.04 -2.51 -15.77
CA SER A 301 10.33 -1.29 -15.39
C SER A 301 11.35 -0.44 -14.64
N PRO A 302 12.02 0.53 -15.28
CA PRO A 302 13.11 1.27 -14.64
C PRO A 302 12.60 2.19 -13.53
N ARG A 303 13.45 2.45 -12.52
CA ARG A 303 13.16 3.41 -11.45
C ARG A 303 12.99 4.79 -12.07
N ARG A 304 11.98 5.55 -11.65
CA ARG A 304 11.86 6.95 -12.06
C ARG A 304 12.68 7.84 -11.11
N PRO A 305 13.27 8.94 -11.60
CA PRO A 305 14.05 9.84 -10.77
C PRO A 305 13.18 10.74 -9.87
N TRP A 306 11.91 10.93 -10.19
CA TRP A 306 11.02 11.89 -9.52
C TRP A 306 10.83 11.66 -8.02
N PRO A 307 10.65 10.42 -7.52
CA PRO A 307 10.67 10.15 -6.07
C PRO A 307 11.93 10.69 -5.38
N LEU A 308 13.11 10.44 -5.95
CA LEU A 308 14.38 10.91 -5.39
C LEU A 308 14.50 12.44 -5.45
N ILE A 309 14.13 13.06 -6.58
CA ILE A 309 14.17 14.52 -6.73
C ILE A 309 13.24 15.19 -5.71
N ASN A 310 12.01 14.69 -5.56
CA ASN A 310 11.07 15.20 -4.56
C ASN A 310 11.62 15.04 -3.13
N TRP A 311 12.23 13.90 -2.83
CA TRP A 311 12.89 13.67 -1.54
C TRP A 311 14.03 14.67 -1.28
N LEU A 312 14.92 14.87 -2.26
CA LEU A 312 16.03 15.81 -2.14
C LEU A 312 15.55 17.25 -1.99
N PHE A 313 14.50 17.64 -2.70
CA PHE A 313 13.88 18.96 -2.55
C PHE A 313 13.43 19.21 -1.10
N TRP A 314 12.64 18.29 -0.52
CA TRP A 314 12.17 18.43 0.86
C TRP A 314 13.30 18.33 1.88
N ALA A 315 14.28 17.45 1.65
CA ALA A 315 15.45 17.33 2.50
C ALA A 315 16.25 18.65 2.53
N CYS A 316 16.52 19.27 1.38
CA CYS A 316 17.22 20.55 1.32
C CYS A 316 16.42 21.67 2.01
N LEU A 317 15.11 21.74 1.76
CA LEU A 317 14.24 22.77 2.31
C LEU A 317 14.13 22.69 3.84
N LEU A 318 14.11 21.48 4.40
CA LEU A 318 13.82 21.27 5.82
C LEU A 318 15.07 21.05 6.68
N LEU A 319 16.12 20.43 6.15
CA LEU A 319 17.31 20.12 6.94
C LEU A 319 18.22 21.33 7.17
N TYR A 320 18.27 22.27 6.23
CA TYR A 320 19.05 23.50 6.40
C TYR A 320 18.56 24.36 7.59
N PRO A 321 17.27 24.76 7.67
CA PRO A 321 16.77 25.51 8.81
C PRO A 321 16.81 24.70 10.12
N LEU A 322 16.62 23.37 10.06
CA LEU A 322 16.81 22.51 11.22
C LEU A 322 18.25 22.58 11.73
N GLY A 323 19.24 22.55 10.84
CA GLY A 323 20.66 22.68 11.20
C GLY A 323 20.97 24.02 11.87
N LEU A 324 20.44 25.12 11.35
CA LEU A 324 20.57 26.44 11.96
C LEU A 324 19.93 26.50 13.35
N LEU A 325 18.73 25.94 13.50
CA LEU A 325 18.03 25.87 14.78
C LEU A 325 18.85 25.08 15.81
N LEU A 326 19.37 23.91 15.43
CA LEU A 326 20.20 23.09 16.32
C LEU A 326 21.50 23.80 16.73
N ALA A 327 22.14 24.53 15.82
CA ALA A 327 23.34 25.32 16.13
C ALA A 327 23.03 26.51 17.07
N GLN A 328 21.88 27.17 16.90
CA GLN A 328 21.44 28.22 17.81
C GLN A 328 21.12 27.67 19.20
N LEU A 329 20.48 26.49 19.28
CA LEU A 329 20.16 25.84 20.54
C LEU A 329 21.42 25.48 21.33
N THR A 330 22.44 24.93 20.67
CA THR A 330 23.71 24.57 21.34
C THR A 330 24.51 25.80 21.77
N THR A 331 24.50 26.88 20.98
CA THR A 331 25.21 28.12 21.31
C THR A 331 24.49 28.96 22.38
N SER A 332 23.16 28.88 22.47
CA SER A 332 22.37 29.62 23.45
C SER A 332 22.56 29.15 24.90
N GLY A 333 23.04 27.92 25.13
CA GLY A 333 23.20 27.34 26.46
C GLY A 333 21.88 27.13 27.23
N SER A 334 20.72 27.37 26.60
CA SER A 334 19.42 27.28 27.27
C SER A 334 19.02 25.82 27.51
N MET A 335 19.09 25.38 28.77
CA MET A 335 18.66 24.04 29.17
C MET A 335 17.20 23.78 28.79
N LEU A 336 16.32 24.77 28.93
CA LEU A 336 14.91 24.66 28.55
C LEU A 336 14.77 24.36 27.05
N ALA A 337 15.51 25.09 26.21
CA ALA A 337 15.41 24.93 24.76
C ALA A 337 15.97 23.57 24.30
N ILE A 338 17.05 23.11 24.94
CA ILE A 338 17.60 21.75 24.74
C ILE A 338 16.58 20.70 25.16
N SER A 339 15.94 20.84 26.33
CA SER A 339 14.91 19.90 26.81
C SER A 339 13.71 19.83 25.86
N VAL A 340 13.24 20.96 25.34
CA VAL A 340 12.16 21.01 24.33
C VAL A 340 12.57 20.30 23.04
N ALA A 341 13.79 20.53 22.56
CA ALA A 341 14.29 19.86 21.35
C ALA A 341 14.40 18.33 21.54
N VAL A 342 14.89 17.87 22.69
CA VAL A 342 14.96 16.43 23.02
C VAL A 342 13.55 15.84 23.11
N ALA A 343 12.60 16.54 23.72
CA ALA A 343 11.21 16.10 23.81
C ALA A 343 10.57 15.97 22.41
N LEU A 344 10.79 16.94 21.52
CA LEU A 344 10.30 16.89 20.13
C LEU A 344 10.91 15.72 19.36
N CYS A 345 12.22 15.52 19.41
CA CYS A 345 12.89 14.38 18.76
C CYS A 345 12.37 13.04 19.29
N SER A 346 12.13 12.95 20.60
CA SER A 346 11.55 11.77 21.24
C SER A 346 10.12 11.51 20.78
N ALA A 347 9.29 12.56 20.74
CA ALA A 347 7.91 12.48 20.24
C ALA A 347 7.85 12.04 18.77
N VAL A 348 8.71 12.61 17.90
CA VAL A 348 8.85 12.20 16.50
C VAL A 348 9.24 10.72 16.41
N SER A 349 10.27 10.30 17.13
CA SER A 349 10.72 8.90 17.15
C SER A 349 9.62 7.93 17.58
N LEU A 350 8.88 8.26 18.65
CA LEU A 350 7.76 7.44 19.14
C LEU A 350 6.60 7.40 18.14
N GLY A 351 6.23 8.54 17.56
CA GLY A 351 5.17 8.63 16.55
C GLY A 351 5.48 7.78 15.31
N VAL A 352 6.72 7.85 14.82
CA VAL A 352 7.19 7.03 13.69
C VAL A 352 7.11 5.55 14.00
N ARG A 353 7.61 5.12 15.17
CA ARG A 353 7.54 3.71 15.59
C ARG A 353 6.10 3.22 15.67
N TRP A 354 5.20 4.05 16.18
CA TRP A 354 3.77 3.75 16.19
C TRP A 354 3.18 3.63 14.78
N MET A 355 3.57 4.51 13.84
CA MET A 355 3.15 4.44 12.43
C MET A 355 3.67 3.18 11.73
N ILE A 356 4.96 2.84 11.92
CA ILE A 356 5.55 1.59 11.40
C ILE A 356 4.78 0.40 11.97
N GLY A 357 4.44 0.42 13.26
CA GLY A 357 3.63 -0.61 13.90
C GLY A 357 2.28 -0.83 13.22
N GLN A 358 1.65 0.19 12.63
CA GLN A 358 0.40 0.01 11.86
C GLN A 358 0.59 -0.83 10.59
N THR A 359 1.84 -0.96 10.11
CA THR A 359 2.18 -1.75 8.92
C THR A 359 2.50 -3.21 9.25
N GLU A 360 2.71 -3.59 10.50
CA GLU A 360 3.14 -4.93 10.90
C GLU A 360 2.00 -5.98 10.76
N ILE A 361 2.37 -7.21 10.41
CA ILE A 361 1.44 -8.35 10.28
C ILE A 361 0.60 -8.57 11.55
N ASP A 362 1.18 -8.38 12.74
CA ASP A 362 0.55 -8.63 14.03
C ASP A 362 -0.57 -7.63 14.37
N ARG A 363 -0.58 -6.46 13.73
CA ARG A 363 -1.71 -5.50 13.78
C ARG A 363 -2.81 -5.82 12.77
N GLY A 364 -2.65 -6.88 11.98
CA GLY A 364 -3.64 -7.38 11.05
C GLY A 364 -4.93 -7.84 11.74
N SER A 365 -5.99 -8.09 10.97
CA SER A 365 -7.28 -8.48 11.53
C SER A 365 -7.20 -9.80 12.32
N ASN A 366 -7.84 -9.86 13.50
CA ASN A 366 -8.16 -11.11 14.22
C ASN A 366 -9.28 -11.92 13.56
N TYR A 367 -9.65 -11.58 12.33
CA TYR A 367 -10.80 -12.20 11.67
C TYR A 367 -10.46 -13.66 11.33
N GLY A 368 -11.40 -14.56 11.63
CA GLY A 368 -11.22 -16.02 11.54
C GLY A 368 -10.64 -16.63 12.81
N ILE A 369 -9.89 -15.87 13.63
CA ILE A 369 -9.28 -16.40 14.87
C ILE A 369 -10.33 -16.67 15.96
N ASN A 370 -11.45 -15.94 15.95
CA ASN A 370 -12.54 -16.12 16.92
C ASN A 370 -13.51 -17.26 16.55
N ILE A 371 -13.24 -18.04 15.51
CA ILE A 371 -14.00 -19.26 15.18
C ILE A 371 -13.29 -20.44 15.87
N GLN A 372 -13.25 -20.43 17.20
CA GLN A 372 -13.07 -21.66 17.96
C GLN A 372 -14.47 -22.24 18.22
N PRO A 373 -14.78 -23.47 17.81
CA PRO A 373 -15.91 -24.17 18.38
C PRO A 373 -15.63 -24.31 19.88
N SER A 374 -16.60 -23.93 20.71
CA SER A 374 -16.63 -24.26 22.11
C SER A 374 -16.73 -25.79 22.27
N LEU A 375 -15.61 -26.50 22.15
CA LEU A 375 -15.47 -27.87 22.64
C LEU A 375 -15.28 -27.79 24.15
N LYS A 376 -16.39 -27.55 24.86
CA LYS A 376 -16.53 -28.03 26.23
C LYS A 376 -16.69 -29.54 26.14
N TRP A 377 -15.60 -30.28 26.36
CA TRP A 377 -15.72 -31.68 26.72
C TRP A 377 -16.18 -31.74 28.18
N THR A 378 -17.48 -31.97 28.37
CA THR A 378 -18.00 -32.56 29.60
C THR A 378 -17.78 -34.06 29.52
N THR A 379 -16.96 -34.57 30.42
CA THR A 379 -17.14 -35.87 31.07
C THR A 379 -16.82 -35.67 32.53
#